data_AF-A0A2A2GDS0-F1
#
_entry.id   AF-A0A2A2GDS0-F1
#
_cell.length_a   1.000
_cell.length_b   1.000
_cell.length_c   1.000
_cell.angle_alpha   90.00
_cell.angle_beta   90.00
_cell.angle_gamma   90.00
#
_symmetry.space_group_name_H-M   'P 1'
#
loop_
_entity.id
_entity.type
_entity.pdbx_description
1 polymer ?
#
loop_
_entity_poly.entity_id
_entity_poly.type
_entity_poly.pdbx_seq_one_letter_code
_entity_poly.pdbx_strand_id
1 'polypeptide(L)'
;MSSKEKYLFHLFITGFLAIAFISCDLSNDDSFQETYSYSFQNNKALAIDTTHRDFGADSTMNLLNVSTIVGNNRVFRYHKNITAPRNIADGGYSETVHFQIPREVDRFKFKNSELSQAKIYFQRSCFCPQIGALKVEYGVIEGQKLSENLWSVSASLQPKGPNETYDIKFEGAFILN
;
A
#
# COMPACT_ATOMS: atom_id res chain seq x y z
N MET A 1 6.43 -44.35 -67.78
CA MET A 1 5.29 -43.65 -68.43
C MET A 1 4.54 -42.96 -67.30
N SER A 2 4.35 -41.66 -67.17
CA SER A 2 4.68 -40.44 -67.92
C SER A 2 4.59 -39.29 -66.91
N SER A 3 5.66 -38.52 -66.69
CA SER A 3 5.72 -37.05 -66.89
C SER A 3 4.41 -36.40 -67.36
N LYS A 4 4.02 -35.26 -66.73
CA LYS A 4 2.73 -34.53 -66.77
C LYS A 4 1.81 -34.99 -65.62
N GLU A 5 1.95 -34.47 -64.41
CA GLU A 5 1.20 -33.29 -63.96
C GLU A 5 1.91 -32.62 -62.77
N LYS A 6 3.08 -31.99 -63.03
CA LYS A 6 3.85 -31.25 -62.03
C LYS A 6 3.43 -29.78 -61.85
N TYR A 7 2.34 -29.32 -62.47
CA TYR A 7 2.02 -27.89 -62.48
C TYR A 7 0.51 -27.63 -62.51
N LEU A 8 -0.26 -28.18 -61.58
CA LEU A 8 -1.63 -27.70 -61.38
C LEU A 8 -2.21 -28.02 -60.00
N PHE A 9 -1.46 -27.79 -58.92
CA PHE A 9 -2.08 -27.65 -57.60
C PHE A 9 -1.26 -26.76 -56.66
N HIS A 10 -0.61 -25.74 -57.23
CA HIS A 10 -0.29 -24.51 -56.50
C HIS A 10 -1.53 -23.61 -56.49
N LEU A 11 -2.61 -24.07 -55.85
CA LEU A 11 -3.77 -23.20 -55.59
C LEU A 11 -4.70 -23.73 -54.50
N PHE A 12 -4.16 -24.19 -53.38
CA PHE A 12 -4.91 -24.29 -52.12
C PHE A 12 -3.99 -23.94 -50.95
N ILE A 13 -3.33 -22.78 -51.06
CA ILE A 13 -2.72 -22.07 -49.93
C ILE A 13 -3.70 -20.98 -49.55
N THR A 14 -4.76 -21.31 -48.83
CA THR A 14 -5.55 -20.32 -48.07
C THR A 14 -6.54 -21.05 -47.18
N GLY A 15 -6.40 -20.83 -45.88
CA GLY A 15 -7.48 -21.08 -44.93
C GLY A 15 -7.22 -22.24 -43.99
N PHE A 16 -6.20 -22.14 -43.13
CA PHE A 16 -6.22 -22.75 -41.79
C PHE A 16 -5.02 -22.27 -40.96
N LEU A 17 -4.93 -20.98 -40.65
CA LEU A 17 -4.07 -20.51 -39.56
C LEU A 17 -4.41 -19.07 -39.17
N ALA A 18 -4.31 -18.80 -37.87
CA ALA A 18 -4.59 -17.53 -37.20
C ALA A 18 -6.06 -17.27 -36.81
N ILE A 19 -6.65 -18.18 -36.02
CA ILE A 19 -7.42 -17.71 -34.85
C ILE A 19 -6.40 -17.67 -33.70
N ALA A 20 -5.56 -16.63 -33.71
CA ALA A 20 -4.81 -16.27 -32.53
C ALA A 20 -5.84 -15.74 -31.53
N PHE A 21 -5.92 -16.38 -30.39
CA PHE A 21 -6.72 -15.98 -29.23
C PHE A 21 -6.37 -14.54 -28.85
N ILE A 22 -7.12 -13.57 -29.37
CA ILE A 22 -7.31 -12.30 -28.70
C ILE A 22 -8.31 -12.59 -27.58
N SER A 23 -7.84 -13.30 -26.55
CA SER A 23 -8.43 -13.20 -25.23
C SER A 23 -7.92 -11.88 -24.68
N CYS A 24 -8.53 -10.77 -25.12
CA CYS A 24 -8.50 -9.56 -24.33
C CYS A 24 -9.22 -9.92 -23.03
N ASP A 25 -8.44 -10.10 -21.97
CA ASP A 25 -8.97 -10.10 -20.63
C ASP A 25 -9.64 -8.73 -20.46
N LEU A 26 -10.97 -8.68 -20.60
CA LEU A 26 -11.75 -7.54 -20.16
C LEU A 26 -11.52 -7.49 -18.65
N SER A 27 -10.51 -6.72 -18.23
CA SER A 27 -10.35 -6.36 -16.83
C SER A 27 -11.68 -5.76 -16.40
N ASN A 28 -12.43 -6.49 -15.57
CA ASN A 28 -13.70 -6.04 -15.04
C ASN A 28 -13.44 -4.78 -14.22
N ASP A 29 -13.67 -3.61 -14.84
CA ASP A 29 -13.64 -2.28 -14.21
C ASP A 29 -14.82 -2.05 -13.23
N ASP A 30 -15.54 -3.14 -12.95
CA ASP A 30 -16.72 -3.19 -12.10
C ASP A 30 -16.40 -3.68 -10.67
N SER A 31 -15.12 -3.97 -10.35
CA SER A 31 -14.69 -4.38 -9.01
C SER A 31 -13.70 -3.42 -8.36
N PHE A 32 -13.72 -3.38 -7.03
CA PHE A 32 -12.75 -2.61 -6.25
C PHE A 32 -11.34 -3.15 -6.48
N GLN A 33 -10.41 -2.25 -6.79
CA GLN A 33 -9.01 -2.58 -7.04
C GLN A 33 -8.15 -2.17 -5.86
N GLU A 34 -7.30 -3.08 -5.40
CA GLU A 34 -6.35 -2.81 -4.33
C GLU A 34 -4.93 -2.72 -4.87
N THR A 35 -4.21 -1.70 -4.43
CA THR A 35 -2.79 -1.51 -4.76
C THR A 35 -2.01 -1.26 -3.49
N TYR A 36 -0.76 -1.70 -3.48
CA TYR A 36 0.10 -1.70 -2.31
C TYR A 36 1.46 -1.11 -2.67
N SER A 37 2.03 -0.30 -1.77
CA SER A 37 3.42 0.15 -1.87
C SER A 37 4.12 0.10 -0.52
N TYR A 38 5.40 -0.26 -0.57
CA TYR A 38 6.25 -0.52 0.59
C TYR A 38 7.57 0.21 0.37
N SER A 39 7.83 1.25 1.15
CA SER A 39 9.04 2.07 0.97
C SER A 39 9.65 2.46 2.30
N PHE A 40 10.96 2.70 2.31
CA PHE A 40 11.62 3.30 3.45
C PHE A 40 12.64 4.35 3.02
N GLN A 41 13.00 5.22 3.96
CA GLN A 41 13.98 6.28 3.77
C GLN A 41 14.99 6.24 4.92
N ASN A 42 16.26 6.44 4.60
CA ASN A 42 17.33 6.59 5.58
C ASN A 42 17.50 8.07 5.97
N ASN A 43 18.07 8.31 7.16
CA ASN A 43 18.38 9.65 7.67
C ASN A 43 17.13 10.56 7.75
N LYS A 44 16.02 9.97 8.18
CA LYS A 44 14.75 10.65 8.37
C LYS A 44 14.25 10.51 9.79
N ALA A 45 13.24 11.27 10.15
CA ALA A 45 12.45 11.09 11.36
C ALA A 45 10.99 11.42 11.07
N LEU A 46 10.07 10.79 11.79
CA LEU A 46 8.67 11.18 11.80
C LEU A 46 8.51 12.44 12.64
N ALA A 47 7.88 13.45 12.05
CA ALA A 47 7.36 14.62 12.74
C ALA A 47 5.83 14.50 12.83
N ILE A 48 5.29 14.89 13.99
CA ILE A 48 3.86 14.80 14.29
C ILE A 48 3.40 16.20 14.66
N ASP A 49 2.55 16.76 13.81
CA ASP A 49 1.99 18.08 13.99
C ASP A 49 0.53 17.94 14.39
N THR A 50 0.08 18.75 15.35
CA THR A 50 -1.33 18.82 15.74
C THR A 50 -1.96 20.02 15.07
N THR A 51 -2.98 19.80 14.25
CA THR A 51 -3.82 20.87 13.72
C THR A 51 -5.15 20.90 14.45
N HIS A 52 -5.61 22.11 14.76
CA HIS A 52 -6.93 22.32 15.35
C HIS A 52 -7.92 22.62 14.23
N ARG A 53 -9.05 21.91 14.24
CA ARG A 53 -10.14 22.13 13.30
C ARG A 53 -11.43 22.39 14.06
N ASP A 54 -12.12 23.46 13.71
CA ASP A 54 -13.47 23.69 14.22
C ASP A 54 -14.41 22.57 13.75
N PHE A 55 -15.15 22.02 14.69
CA PHE A 55 -16.13 20.96 14.52
C PHE A 55 -17.46 21.46 15.08
N GLY A 56 -18.24 22.15 14.25
CA GLY A 56 -19.46 22.83 14.72
C GLY A 56 -19.17 24.19 15.36
N ALA A 57 -20.18 24.77 16.03
CA ALA A 57 -20.13 26.15 16.50
C ALA A 57 -19.28 26.35 17.78
N ASP A 58 -19.02 25.29 18.54
CA ASP A 58 -18.45 25.35 19.89
C ASP A 58 -17.42 24.24 20.21
N SER A 59 -17.09 23.38 19.24
CA SER A 59 -16.17 22.26 19.47
C SER A 59 -14.98 22.34 18.51
N THR A 60 -13.79 21.99 19.00
CA THR A 60 -12.56 21.86 18.19
C THR A 60 -12.04 20.44 18.25
N MET A 61 -11.69 19.87 17.11
CA MET A 61 -11.04 18.57 17.01
C MET A 61 -9.54 18.73 16.77
N ASN A 62 -8.74 17.95 17.51
CA ASN A 62 -7.30 17.84 17.29
C ASN A 62 -7.03 16.75 16.26
N LEU A 63 -6.36 17.11 15.18
CA LEU A 63 -5.96 16.18 14.12
C LEU A 63 -4.45 16.05 14.13
N LEU A 64 -3.95 14.83 14.26
CA LEU A 64 -2.53 14.55 14.09
C LEU A 64 -2.20 14.45 12.60
N ASN A 65 -1.14 15.09 12.18
CA ASN A 65 -0.57 14.98 10.84
C ASN A 65 0.81 14.36 10.96
N VAL A 66 1.07 13.36 10.12
CA VAL A 66 2.37 12.70 10.04
C VAL A 66 3.12 13.25 8.85
N SER A 67 4.34 13.71 9.09
CA SER A 67 5.26 14.12 8.04
C SER A 67 6.64 13.49 8.28
N THR A 68 7.49 13.54 7.26
CA THR A 68 8.86 13.02 7.34
C THR A 68 9.85 14.16 7.20
N ILE A 69 10.71 14.34 8.20
CA ILE A 69 11.74 15.38 8.26
C ILE A 69 13.14 14.76 8.26
N VAL A 70 14.18 15.59 8.15
CA VAL A 70 15.57 15.14 8.33
C VAL A 70 15.76 14.61 9.75
N GLY A 71 16.49 13.50 9.90
CA GLY A 71 16.76 12.90 11.20
C GLY A 71 17.78 11.75 11.11
N ASN A 72 17.89 10.95 12.18
CA ASN A 72 18.86 9.87 12.29
C ASN A 72 18.22 8.46 12.31
N ASN A 73 16.94 8.35 11.93
CA ASN A 73 16.22 7.08 11.90
C ASN A 73 16.06 6.58 10.46
N ARG A 74 15.55 5.35 10.36
CA ARG A 74 14.95 4.81 9.15
C ARG A 74 13.44 4.92 9.27
N VAL A 75 12.80 5.59 8.33
CA VAL A 75 11.35 5.80 8.29
C VAL A 75 10.75 4.91 7.22
N PHE A 76 9.73 4.13 7.58
CA PHE A 76 9.04 3.21 6.70
C PHE A 76 7.62 3.71 6.41
N ARG A 77 7.12 3.41 5.21
CA ARG A 77 5.77 3.69 4.74
C ARG A 77 5.19 2.47 4.05
N TYR A 78 4.15 1.92 4.66
CA TYR A 78 3.19 1.04 3.99
C TYR A 78 2.03 1.90 3.49
N HIS A 79 1.58 1.66 2.27
CA HIS A 79 0.41 2.34 1.71
C HIS A 79 -0.45 1.36 0.91
N LYS A 80 -1.70 1.21 1.32
CA LYS A 80 -2.77 0.52 0.61
C LYS A 80 -3.69 1.56 -0.01
N ASN A 81 -4.02 1.40 -1.28
CA ASN A 81 -5.00 2.22 -1.97
C ASN A 81 -6.10 1.34 -2.56
N ILE A 82 -7.34 1.66 -2.25
CA ILE A 82 -8.55 1.03 -2.77
C ILE A 82 -9.21 1.99 -3.75
N THR A 83 -9.25 1.58 -5.01
CA THR A 83 -9.92 2.31 -6.08
C THR A 83 -11.29 1.70 -6.30
N ALA A 84 -12.33 2.52 -6.24
CA ALA A 84 -13.70 2.09 -6.53
C ALA A 84 -13.92 1.94 -8.04
N PRO A 85 -14.83 1.04 -8.45
CA PRO A 85 -15.37 0.98 -9.81
C PRO A 85 -15.88 2.35 -10.30
N ARG A 86 -15.82 2.59 -11.62
CA ARG A 86 -16.23 3.87 -12.21
C ARG A 86 -17.68 4.29 -11.91
N ASN A 87 -18.55 3.32 -11.62
CA ASN A 87 -19.96 3.56 -11.30
C ASN A 87 -20.23 3.80 -9.80
N ILE A 88 -19.20 3.80 -8.94
CA ILE A 88 -19.32 4.04 -7.51
C ILE A 88 -18.57 5.33 -7.15
N ALA A 89 -19.33 6.43 -6.99
CA ALA A 89 -18.78 7.69 -6.50
C ALA A 89 -18.30 7.54 -5.04
N ASP A 90 -17.16 8.15 -4.74
CA ASP A 90 -16.61 8.29 -3.38
C ASP A 90 -16.39 6.96 -2.60
N GLY A 91 -16.38 5.81 -3.29
CA GLY A 91 -16.16 4.51 -2.68
C GLY A 91 -14.69 4.17 -2.39
N GLY A 92 -13.76 4.95 -2.95
CA GLY A 92 -12.32 4.72 -2.81
C GLY A 92 -11.75 5.25 -1.49
N TYR A 93 -10.67 4.65 -1.03
CA TYR A 93 -9.93 5.12 0.14
C TYR A 93 -8.49 4.63 0.14
N SER A 94 -7.63 5.26 0.93
CA SER A 94 -6.29 4.76 1.19
C SER A 94 -5.99 4.66 2.68
N GLU A 95 -5.08 3.76 3.01
CA GLU A 95 -4.59 3.47 4.34
C GLU A 95 -3.06 3.55 4.31
N THR A 96 -2.48 4.28 5.24
CA THR A 96 -1.03 4.46 5.32
C THR A 96 -0.58 4.15 6.74
N VAL A 97 0.48 3.34 6.86
CA VAL A 97 1.19 3.15 8.13
C VAL A 97 2.59 3.72 8.00
N HIS A 98 2.90 4.66 8.88
CA HIS A 98 4.22 5.22 9.08
C HIS A 98 4.83 4.68 10.37
N PHE A 99 6.08 4.25 10.32
CA PHE A 99 6.84 3.94 11.52
C PHE A 99 8.32 4.25 11.31
N GLN A 100 9.07 4.31 12.40
CA GLN A 100 10.52 4.50 12.35
C GLN A 100 11.25 3.58 13.30
N ILE A 101 12.48 3.22 12.94
CA ILE A 101 13.39 2.48 13.81
C ILE A 101 14.76 3.18 13.83
N PRO A 102 15.58 2.97 14.87
CA PRO A 102 16.96 3.44 14.87
C PRO A 102 17.76 2.88 13.70
N ARG A 103 18.71 3.65 13.16
CA ARG A 103 19.40 3.33 11.90
C ARG A 103 20.26 2.07 11.99
N GLU A 104 20.83 1.83 13.15
CA GLU A 104 21.72 0.75 13.55
C GLU A 104 21.01 -0.60 13.78
N VAL A 105 19.68 -0.60 13.77
CA VAL A 105 18.88 -1.82 13.92
C VAL A 105 18.75 -2.50 12.57
N ASP A 106 19.13 -3.78 12.50
CA ASP A 106 18.97 -4.66 11.33
C ASP A 106 17.84 -5.70 11.51
N ARG A 107 17.33 -5.85 12.73
CA ARG A 107 16.15 -6.68 13.04
C ARG A 107 15.38 -6.07 14.20
N PHE A 108 14.07 -6.02 14.11
CA PHE A 108 13.20 -5.57 15.20
C PHE A 108 11.96 -6.44 15.32
N LYS A 109 11.39 -6.43 16.53
CA LYS A 109 10.05 -6.94 16.82
C LYS A 109 9.51 -6.12 17.98
N PHE A 110 8.35 -5.50 17.78
CA PHE A 110 7.66 -4.74 18.79
C PHE A 110 6.24 -5.27 18.93
N LYS A 111 5.78 -5.44 20.16
CA LYS A 111 4.42 -5.88 20.46
C LYS A 111 3.76 -4.95 21.49
N ASN A 112 2.50 -4.59 21.24
CA ASN A 112 1.66 -3.79 22.15
C ASN A 112 2.37 -2.51 22.65
N SER A 113 2.63 -2.40 23.95
CA SER A 113 3.27 -1.22 24.56
C SER A 113 4.65 -0.89 23.95
N GLU A 114 5.36 -1.88 23.41
CA GLU A 114 6.65 -1.69 22.73
C GLU A 114 6.52 -0.95 21.40
N LEU A 115 5.32 -0.93 20.78
CA LEU A 115 5.07 -0.20 19.52
C LEU A 115 5.36 1.30 19.66
N SER A 116 5.29 1.83 20.87
CA SER A 116 5.67 3.21 21.18
C SER A 116 7.14 3.52 20.84
N GLN A 117 8.03 2.53 20.88
CA GLN A 117 9.45 2.66 20.53
C GLN A 117 9.65 2.93 19.03
N ALA A 118 8.72 2.44 18.19
CA ALA A 118 8.79 2.57 16.74
C ALA A 118 7.98 3.76 16.18
N LYS A 119 7.37 4.59 17.04
CA LYS A 119 6.52 5.74 16.65
C LYS A 119 5.57 5.39 15.48
N ILE A 120 4.70 4.41 15.68
CA ILE A 120 3.82 3.91 14.64
C ILE A 120 2.54 4.75 14.56
N TYR A 121 2.21 5.21 13.36
CA TYR A 121 1.00 5.98 13.08
C TYR A 121 0.27 5.40 11.87
N PHE A 122 -1.04 5.30 12.00
CA PHE A 122 -1.96 4.92 10.93
C PHE A 122 -2.75 6.14 10.45
N GLN A 123 -2.95 6.28 9.16
CA GLN A 123 -3.78 7.30 8.55
C GLN A 123 -4.70 6.68 7.52
N ARG A 124 -5.98 7.06 7.55
CA ARG A 124 -6.95 6.74 6.51
C ARG A 124 -7.35 8.02 5.78
N SER A 125 -7.34 7.97 4.46
CA SER A 125 -7.82 9.05 3.60
C SER A 125 -9.01 8.54 2.78
N CYS A 126 -10.19 9.10 3.03
CA CYS A 126 -11.44 8.80 2.32
C CYS A 126 -12.30 10.06 2.22
N PHE A 127 -13.37 9.98 1.42
CA PHE A 127 -14.48 10.94 1.48
C PHE A 127 -15.36 10.64 2.72
N CYS A 128 -14.81 10.95 3.88
CA CYS A 128 -15.33 10.62 5.20
C CYS A 128 -14.92 11.72 6.19
N PRO A 129 -15.49 11.77 7.41
CA PRO A 129 -15.02 12.69 8.43
C PRO A 129 -13.52 12.53 8.68
N GLN A 130 -12.78 13.64 8.65
CA GLN A 130 -11.34 13.62 8.91
C GLN A 130 -11.07 13.28 10.37
N ILE A 131 -10.29 12.22 10.62
CA ILE A 131 -9.91 11.79 11.98
C ILE A 131 -8.43 12.00 12.29
N GLY A 132 -7.64 12.43 11.29
CA GLY A 132 -6.18 12.59 11.42
C GLY A 132 -5.46 11.25 11.53
N ALA A 133 -4.20 11.30 11.94
CA ALA A 133 -3.41 10.12 12.22
C ALA A 133 -3.74 9.54 13.60
N LEU A 134 -3.78 8.21 13.66
CA LEU A 134 -3.98 7.44 14.88
C LEU A 134 -2.65 6.85 15.30
N LYS A 135 -2.23 7.13 16.55
CA LYS A 135 -1.12 6.42 17.16
C LYS A 135 -1.51 4.95 17.35
N VAL A 136 -0.61 4.03 17.01
CA VAL A 136 -0.87 2.59 17.11
C VAL A 136 -0.22 2.02 18.36
N GLU A 137 -1.03 1.45 19.25
CA GLU A 137 -0.59 0.96 20.57
C GLU A 137 -0.84 -0.55 20.79
N TYR A 138 -1.54 -1.20 19.86
CA TYR A 138 -1.89 -2.63 19.95
C TYR A 138 -1.54 -3.37 18.67
N GLY A 139 -1.07 -4.60 18.83
CA GLY A 139 -0.65 -5.46 17.73
C GLY A 139 0.82 -5.84 17.78
N VAL A 140 1.37 -6.22 16.62
CA VAL A 140 2.77 -6.62 16.44
C VAL A 140 3.29 -6.09 15.11
N ILE A 141 4.54 -5.65 15.10
CA ILE A 141 5.30 -5.38 13.88
C ILE A 141 6.70 -5.99 14.05
N GLU A 142 7.21 -6.60 13.00
CA GLU A 142 8.56 -7.14 12.96
C GLU A 142 9.19 -6.95 11.59
N GLY A 143 10.51 -6.90 11.56
CA GLY A 143 11.23 -6.74 10.30
C GLY A 143 12.69 -7.13 10.39
N GLN A 144 13.24 -7.44 9.23
CA GLN A 144 14.63 -7.85 9.04
C GLN A 144 15.20 -7.19 7.79
N LYS A 145 16.38 -6.60 7.93
CA LYS A 145 17.18 -6.10 6.81
C LYS A 145 17.62 -7.27 5.94
N LEU A 146 17.36 -7.19 4.64
CA LEU A 146 17.82 -8.17 3.64
C LEU A 146 19.04 -7.64 2.88
N SER A 147 19.08 -6.33 2.63
CA SER A 147 20.23 -5.61 2.07
C SER A 147 20.16 -4.13 2.45
N GLU A 148 21.11 -3.31 1.99
CA GLU A 148 21.07 -1.86 2.23
C GLU A 148 19.80 -1.18 1.71
N ASN A 149 19.19 -1.72 0.66
CA ASN A 149 18.05 -1.13 -0.03
C ASN A 149 16.76 -1.94 0.12
N LEU A 150 16.77 -3.00 0.94
CA LEU A 150 15.67 -3.96 1.02
C LEU A 150 15.45 -4.47 2.45
N TRP A 151 14.20 -4.42 2.89
CA TRP A 151 13.73 -4.94 4.17
C TRP A 151 12.54 -5.86 3.97
N SER A 152 12.48 -6.96 4.72
CA SER A 152 11.23 -7.70 4.91
C SER A 152 10.56 -7.20 6.18
N VAL A 153 9.28 -6.84 6.12
CA VAL A 153 8.51 -6.36 7.27
C VAL A 153 7.13 -6.97 7.24
N SER A 154 6.65 -7.44 8.39
CA SER A 154 5.28 -7.89 8.60
C SER A 154 4.64 -7.15 9.79
N ALA A 155 3.34 -6.96 9.72
CA ALA A 155 2.57 -6.28 10.76
C ALA A 155 1.15 -6.84 10.89
N SER A 156 0.65 -6.85 12.11
CA SER A 156 -0.76 -7.01 12.45
C SER A 156 -1.08 -6.00 13.56
N LEU A 157 -1.67 -4.88 13.18
CA LEU A 157 -1.84 -3.69 13.99
C LEU A 157 -3.32 -3.37 14.22
N GLN A 158 -3.62 -2.77 15.37
CA GLN A 158 -4.99 -2.39 15.74
C GLN A 158 -5.10 -0.92 16.15
N PRO A 159 -5.01 0.03 15.19
CA PRO A 159 -5.27 1.44 15.46
C PRO A 159 -6.70 1.65 15.97
N LYS A 160 -6.84 2.34 17.10
CA LYS A 160 -8.15 2.67 17.68
C LYS A 160 -8.61 4.03 17.16
N GLY A 161 -9.63 4.02 16.30
CA GLY A 161 -10.31 5.22 15.85
C GLY A 161 -11.44 5.65 16.79
N PRO A 162 -12.13 6.76 16.50
CA PRO A 162 -13.23 7.24 17.32
C PRO A 162 -14.42 6.28 17.40
N ASN A 163 -14.75 5.61 16.29
CA ASN A 163 -15.95 4.78 16.15
C ASN A 163 -15.67 3.30 15.92
N GLU A 164 -14.43 2.95 15.58
CA GLU A 164 -14.03 1.60 15.21
C GLU A 164 -12.57 1.33 15.56
N THR A 165 -12.20 0.06 15.62
CA THR A 165 -10.80 -0.36 15.62
C THR A 165 -10.50 -0.89 14.23
N TYR A 166 -9.44 -0.37 13.62
CA TYR A 166 -8.97 -0.84 12.32
C TYR A 166 -8.13 -2.11 12.50
N ASP A 167 -8.25 -3.08 11.61
CA ASP A 167 -7.38 -4.26 11.57
C ASP A 167 -6.45 -4.16 10.37
N ILE A 168 -5.20 -3.71 10.61
CA ILE A 168 -4.22 -3.50 9.55
C ILE A 168 -3.23 -4.65 9.54
N LYS A 169 -3.21 -5.41 8.44
CA LYS A 169 -2.28 -6.53 8.24
C LYS A 169 -1.52 -6.35 6.93
N PHE A 170 -0.21 -6.52 6.98
CA PHE A 170 0.62 -6.54 5.80
C PHE A 170 1.88 -7.37 6.02
N GLU A 171 2.40 -7.90 4.92
CA GLU A 171 3.73 -8.47 4.81
C GLU A 171 4.30 -8.00 3.47
N GLY A 172 5.49 -7.40 3.48
CA GLY A 172 6.01 -6.76 2.28
C GLY A 172 7.51 -6.56 2.28
N ALA A 173 8.04 -6.45 1.07
CA ALA A 173 9.41 -6.08 0.80
C ALA A 173 9.50 -4.56 0.65
N PHE A 174 10.06 -3.87 1.65
CA PHE A 174 10.20 -2.42 1.66
C PHE A 174 11.48 -2.02 0.94
N ILE A 175 11.34 -1.14 -0.05
CA ILE A 175 12.44 -0.70 -0.92
C ILE A 175 12.87 0.72 -0.54
N LEU A 176 14.18 0.99 -0.61
CA LEU A 176 14.70 2.34 -0.38
C LEU A 176 14.18 3.31 -1.45
N ASN A 177 13.66 4.46 -1.01
CA ASN A 177 13.15 5.53 -1.87
C ASN A 177 13.87 6.87 -1.61
#